data_AF-A0A7V2CXJ0-F1
#
_entry.id   AF-A0A7V2CXJ0-F1
#
_cell.length_a   1.000
_cell.length_b   1.000
_cell.length_c   1.000
_cell.angle_alpha   90.00
_cell.angle_beta   90.00
_cell.angle_gamma   90.00
#
_symmetry.space_group_name_H-M   'P 1'
#
loop_
_entity.id
_entity.type
_entity.pdbx_description
1 polymer ?
#
loop_
_entity_poly.entity_id
_entity_poly.type
_entity_poly.pdbx_seq_one_letter_code
_entity_poly.pdbx_strand_id
1 'polypeptide(L)'
;MDASIAEGEDKPGARVSGREIFGWCCYDFANSAYTTIVITVVYSIYFTQVVAGGSGVANTLWATTLGIAEGAVIVAAPLLGAVADSIARKKRFLMLAGLLLVVSTAGLSLTGAGGVALA
;
A
#
# COMPACT_ATOMS: atom_id res chain seq x y z
N MET A 1 -8.34 -9.24 -52.12
CA MET A 1 -8.59 -8.13 -51.16
C MET A 1 -9.90 -8.49 -50.54
N ASP A 2 -9.85 -9.44 -49.60
CA ASP A 2 -11.02 -10.21 -49.19
C ASP A 2 -11.12 -10.22 -47.67
N ALA A 3 -12.33 -9.90 -47.23
CA ALA A 3 -12.74 -9.59 -45.88
C ALA A 3 -12.60 -10.80 -44.94
N SER A 4 -11.42 -10.96 -44.33
CA SER A 4 -11.18 -11.92 -43.24
C SER A 4 -10.78 -11.21 -41.93
N ILE A 5 -11.30 -10.00 -41.70
CA ILE A 5 -11.44 -9.51 -40.32
C ILE A 5 -12.70 -10.19 -39.78
N ALA A 6 -12.55 -11.43 -39.34
CA ALA A 6 -13.52 -12.04 -38.46
C ALA A 6 -13.56 -11.16 -37.20
N GLU A 7 -14.67 -10.45 -37.02
CA GLU A 7 -15.04 -9.80 -35.78
C GLU A 7 -14.87 -10.83 -34.66
N GLY A 8 -13.92 -10.57 -33.76
CA GLY A 8 -13.88 -11.29 -32.50
C GLY A 8 -15.20 -11.01 -31.80
N GLU A 9 -16.08 -12.01 -31.72
CA GLU A 9 -17.23 -11.98 -30.84
C GLU A 9 -16.73 -11.70 -29.41
N ASP A 10 -16.86 -10.44 -28.99
CA ASP A 10 -16.70 -10.05 -27.60
C ASP A 10 -17.93 -10.58 -26.85
N LYS A 11 -17.82 -11.81 -26.36
CA LYS A 11 -18.83 -12.41 -25.48
C LYS A 11 -19.05 -11.43 -24.32
N PRO A 12 -20.29 -10.99 -24.05
CA PRO A 12 -20.52 -10.02 -22.99
C PRO A 12 -20.11 -10.65 -21.65
N GLY A 13 -18.89 -10.34 -21.21
CA GLY A 13 -18.37 -10.71 -19.91
C GLY A 13 -19.35 -10.21 -18.86
N ALA A 14 -19.60 -11.03 -17.84
CA ALA A 14 -20.49 -10.70 -16.73
C ALA A 14 -20.26 -9.25 -16.28
N ARG A 15 -21.27 -8.38 -16.45
CA ARG A 15 -21.13 -6.94 -16.16
C ARG A 15 -20.75 -6.77 -14.69
N VAL A 16 -19.61 -6.14 -14.42
CA VAL A 16 -19.18 -5.81 -13.06
C VAL A 16 -20.26 -4.94 -12.42
N SER A 17 -20.67 -5.30 -11.21
CA SER A 17 -21.69 -4.56 -10.45
C SER A 17 -21.21 -3.14 -10.15
N GLY A 18 -22.10 -2.14 -10.25
CA GLY A 18 -21.77 -0.76 -9.85
C GLY A 18 -21.31 -0.64 -8.39
N ARG A 19 -21.79 -1.53 -7.50
CA ARG A 19 -21.30 -1.60 -6.10
C ARG A 19 -19.87 -2.12 -6.01
N GLU A 20 -19.48 -3.02 -6.90
CA GLU A 20 -18.12 -3.53 -6.97
C GLU A 20 -17.17 -2.44 -7.47
N ILE A 21 -17.54 -1.70 -8.53
CA ILE A 21 -16.76 -0.56 -9.03
C ILE A 21 -16.57 0.48 -7.92
N PHE A 22 -17.64 0.88 -7.23
CA PHE A 22 -17.55 1.83 -6.13
C PHE A 22 -16.64 1.34 -4.99
N GLY A 23 -16.74 0.06 -4.62
CA GLY A 23 -15.87 -0.55 -3.61
C GLY A 23 -14.39 -0.50 -4.01
N TRP A 24 -14.08 -0.76 -5.29
CA TRP A 24 -12.71 -0.64 -5.82
C TRP A 24 -12.23 0.80 -5.85
N CYS A 25 -13.08 1.76 -6.26
CA CYS A 25 -12.74 3.18 -6.22
C CYS A 25 -12.45 3.68 -4.79
N CYS A 26 -13.27 3.28 -3.81
CA CYS A 26 -13.04 3.64 -2.41
C CYS A 26 -11.75 3.01 -1.87
N TYR A 27 -11.46 1.76 -2.25
CA TYR A 27 -10.21 1.09 -1.85
C TYR A 27 -8.99 1.81 -2.41
N ASP A 28 -9.00 2.13 -3.70
CA ASP A 28 -7.89 2.83 -4.38
C ASP A 28 -7.68 4.25 -3.82
N PHE A 29 -8.79 4.96 -3.56
CA PHE A 29 -8.77 6.26 -2.92
C PHE A 29 -8.15 6.21 -1.53
N ALA A 30 -8.60 5.28 -0.68
CA ALA A 30 -8.10 5.15 0.68
C ALA A 30 -6.60 4.78 0.71
N ASN A 31 -6.19 3.85 -0.15
CA ASN A 31 -4.79 3.40 -0.23
C ASN A 31 -3.85 4.55 -0.68
N SER A 32 -4.26 5.31 -1.69
CA SER A 32 -3.48 6.44 -2.20
C SER A 32 -3.46 7.62 -1.23
N ALA A 33 -4.59 7.92 -0.58
CA ALA A 33 -4.70 8.98 0.42
C ALA A 33 -3.85 8.70 1.66
N TYR A 34 -3.81 7.44 2.12
CA TYR A 34 -2.96 7.03 3.24
C TYR A 34 -1.48 7.33 2.99
N THR A 35 -0.95 6.87 1.85
CA THR A 35 0.47 7.07 1.49
C THR A 35 0.83 8.55 1.37
N THR A 36 -0.07 9.34 0.77
CA THR A 36 0.19 10.75 0.53
C THR A 36 0.07 11.59 1.81
N ILE A 37 -1.00 11.42 2.59
CA ILE A 37 -1.27 12.27 3.75
C ILE A 37 -0.58 11.73 5.00
N VAL A 38 -0.75 10.45 5.30
CA VAL A 38 -0.28 9.88 6.57
C VAL A 38 1.23 9.69 6.53
N ILE A 39 1.77 9.02 5.51
CA ILE A 39 3.22 8.74 5.43
C ILE A 39 3.99 10.02 5.07
N THR A 40 3.68 10.61 3.90
CA THR A 40 4.51 11.67 3.32
C THR A 40 4.41 13.00 4.07
N VAL A 41 3.22 13.37 4.56
CA VAL A 41 3.02 14.66 5.22
C VAL A 41 3.09 14.54 6.74
N VAL A 42 2.16 13.81 7.35
CA VAL A 42 1.98 13.83 8.80
C VAL A 42 3.12 13.11 9.52
N TYR A 43 3.42 11.88 9.12
CA TYR A 43 4.40 11.06 9.83
C TYR A 43 5.84 11.51 9.57
N SER A 44 6.15 12.00 8.36
CA SER A 44 7.44 12.66 8.07
C SER A 44 7.74 13.82 9.03
N ILE A 45 6.76 14.70 9.27
CA ILE A 45 6.90 15.82 10.21
C ILE A 45 7.03 15.30 11.65
N TYR A 46 6.17 14.36 12.06
CA TYR A 46 6.22 13.77 13.40
C TYR A 46 7.56 13.09 13.68
N PHE A 47 8.07 12.31 12.73
CA PHE A 47 9.34 11.61 12.87
C PHE A 47 10.49 12.59 13.03
N THR A 48 10.58 13.58 12.14
CA THR A 48 11.70 14.52 12.16
C THR A 48 11.70 15.43 13.40
N GLN A 49 10.53 15.86 13.85
CA GLN A 49 10.40 16.79 14.97
C GLN A 49 10.33 16.10 16.34
N VAL A 50 9.60 14.99 16.45
CA VAL A 50 9.30 14.32 17.73
C VAL A 50 10.18 13.09 17.95
N VAL A 51 10.33 12.22 16.94
CA VAL A 51 11.08 10.95 17.10
C VAL A 51 12.59 11.20 17.08
N ALA A 52 13.06 11.99 16.11
CA ALA A 52 14.48 12.34 15.93
C ALA A 52 14.89 13.65 16.63
N GLY A 53 13.97 14.28 17.36
CA GLY A 53 14.21 15.44 18.22
C GLY A 53 14.75 16.68 17.50
N GLY A 54 14.45 16.86 16.22
CA GLY A 54 14.94 18.01 15.44
C GLY A 54 16.44 18.00 15.17
N SER A 55 17.11 16.85 15.32
CA SER A 55 18.54 16.72 15.03
C SER A 55 18.86 16.95 13.55
N GLY A 56 20.08 17.41 13.24
CA GLY A 56 20.50 17.65 11.84
C GLY A 56 20.50 16.40 10.95
N VAL A 57 20.44 15.20 11.55
CA VAL A 57 20.36 13.90 10.86
C VAL A 57 18.94 13.35 10.73
N ALA A 58 17.93 14.05 11.25
CA ALA A 58 16.55 13.58 11.29
C ALA A 58 15.98 13.22 9.91
N ASN A 59 16.27 14.03 8.89
CA ASN A 59 15.79 13.77 7.53
C ASN A 59 16.48 12.55 6.89
N THR A 60 17.77 12.34 7.20
CA THR A 60 18.52 11.16 6.74
C THR A 60 18.00 9.88 7.40
N LEU A 61 17.71 9.93 8.70
CA LEU A 61 17.11 8.81 9.43
C LEU A 61 15.73 8.49 8.85
N TRP A 62 14.89 9.50 8.64
CA TRP A 62 13.57 9.33 8.02
C TRP A 62 13.65 8.68 6.64
N ALA A 63 14.52 9.19 5.77
CA ALA A 63 14.73 8.65 4.42
C ALA A 63 15.27 7.21 4.46
N THR A 64 16.13 6.88 5.44
CA THR A 64 16.69 5.54 5.61
C THR A 64 15.60 4.56 6.06
N THR A 65 14.80 4.92 7.06
CA THR A 65 13.66 4.10 7.53
C THR A 65 12.67 3.85 6.39
N LEU A 66 12.29 4.89 5.65
CA LEU A 66 11.41 4.76 4.50
C LEU A 66 12.02 3.87 3.40
N GLY A 67 13.31 4.04 3.11
CA GLY A 67 14.02 3.23 2.11
C GLY A 67 14.11 1.74 2.48
N ILE A 68 14.32 1.43 3.76
CA ILE A 68 14.31 0.03 4.25
C ILE A 68 12.92 -0.58 4.11
N ALA A 69 11.88 0.17 4.48
CA ALA A 69 10.49 -0.28 4.36
C ALA A 69 10.11 -0.59 2.90
N GLU A 70 10.40 0.33 1.97
CA GLU A 70 10.14 0.13 0.54
C GLU A 70 11.01 -1.00 -0.04
N GLY A 71 12.26 -1.14 0.41
CA GLY A 71 13.11 -2.27 0.05
C GLY A 71 12.50 -3.62 0.44
N ALA A 72 11.91 -3.71 1.63
CA ALA A 72 11.19 -4.90 2.06
C ALA A 72 9.94 -5.16 1.20
N VAL A 73 9.20 -4.11 0.81
CA VAL A 73 8.04 -4.22 -0.08
C VAL A 73 8.44 -4.74 -1.46
N ILE A 74 9.56 -4.29 -2.04
CA ILE A 74 10.07 -4.77 -3.33
C ILE A 74 10.29 -6.29 -3.33
N VAL A 75 10.75 -6.86 -2.21
CA VAL A 75 10.97 -8.30 -2.07
C VAL A 75 9.67 -9.03 -1.76
N ALA A 76 8.84 -8.47 -0.88
CA ALA A 76 7.59 -9.10 -0.45
C ALA A 76 6.54 -9.13 -1.56
N ALA A 77 6.42 -8.08 -2.38
CA ALA A 77 5.42 -7.95 -3.44
C ALA A 77 5.42 -9.13 -4.44
N PRO A 78 6.54 -9.55 -5.06
CA PRO A 78 6.55 -10.68 -5.98
C PRO A 78 6.27 -12.02 -5.28
N LEU A 79 6.79 -12.23 -4.05
CA LEU A 79 6.57 -13.46 -3.29
C LEU A 79 5.10 -13.64 -2.93
N LEU A 80 4.52 -12.60 -2.34
CA LEU A 80 3.12 -12.56 -1.93
C LEU A 80 2.18 -12.55 -3.15
N GLY A 81 2.57 -11.87 -4.23
CA GLY A 81 1.85 -11.87 -5.50
C GLY A 81 1.78 -13.25 -6.14
N ALA A 82 2.90 -13.98 -6.20
CA ALA A 82 2.96 -15.34 -6.73
C ALA A 82 2.08 -16.31 -5.91
N VAL A 83 2.10 -16.18 -4.58
CA VAL A 83 1.23 -16.97 -3.69
C VAL A 83 -0.25 -16.61 -3.92
N ALA A 84 -0.58 -15.31 -4.05
CA ALA A 84 -1.95 -14.86 -4.28
C ALA A 84 -2.53 -15.34 -5.61
N ASP A 85 -1.70 -15.37 -6.67
CA ASP A 85 -2.09 -15.88 -7.99
C ASP A 85 -2.30 -17.39 -7.98
N SER A 86 -1.52 -18.15 -7.20
CA SER A 86 -1.69 -19.60 -7.09
C SER A 86 -3.00 -20.02 -6.36
N ILE A 87 -3.55 -19.16 -5.51
CA ILE A 87 -4.71 -19.49 -4.64
C ILE A 87 -6.05 -18.98 -5.23
N ALA A 88 -6.02 -18.17 -6.31
CA ALA A 88 -7.21 -17.58 -6.96
C ALA A 88 -8.17 -16.80 -6.02
N ARG A 89 -7.73 -16.41 -4.81
CA ARG A 89 -8.53 -15.69 -3.80
C ARG A 89 -8.05 -14.25 -3.57
N LYS A 90 -8.00 -13.48 -4.66
CA LYS A 90 -7.48 -12.10 -4.72
C LYS A 90 -8.15 -11.15 -3.69
N LYS A 91 -9.47 -11.27 -3.47
CA LYS A 91 -10.21 -10.45 -2.49
C LYS A 91 -9.80 -10.68 -1.03
N ARG A 92 -9.44 -11.91 -0.63
CA ARG A 92 -9.03 -12.20 0.76
C ARG A 92 -7.63 -11.69 1.06
N PHE A 93 -6.74 -11.75 0.06
CA PHE A 93 -5.38 -11.25 0.19
C PHE A 93 -5.34 -9.73 0.40
N LEU A 94 -6.17 -9.01 -0.36
CA LEU A 94 -6.33 -7.56 -0.20
C LEU A 94 -6.91 -7.17 1.16
N MET A 95 -7.89 -7.93 1.68
CA MET A 95 -8.41 -7.67 3.03
C MET A 95 -7.35 -7.92 4.11
N LEU A 96 -6.52 -8.96 3.98
CA LEU A 96 -5.43 -9.21 4.93
C LEU A 96 -4.35 -8.13 4.87
N ALA A 97 -3.99 -7.66 3.68
CA ALA A 97 -3.04 -6.54 3.52
C ALA A 97 -3.58 -5.25 4.14
N GLY A 98 -4.86 -4.94 3.91
CA GLY A 98 -5.51 -3.80 4.56
C GLY A 98 -5.59 -3.93 6.09
N LEU A 99 -5.89 -5.12 6.60
CA LEU A 99 -5.89 -5.37 8.05
C LEU A 99 -4.49 -5.22 8.65
N LEU A 100 -3.46 -5.74 7.98
CA LEU A 100 -2.07 -5.56 8.38
C LEU A 100 -1.69 -4.08 8.42
N LEU A 101 -2.09 -3.31 7.40
CA LEU A 101 -1.86 -1.86 7.35
C LEU A 101 -2.51 -1.14 8.54
N VAL A 102 -3.76 -1.48 8.88
CA VAL A 102 -4.46 -0.92 10.04
C VAL A 102 -3.74 -1.27 11.34
N VAL A 103 -3.33 -2.53 11.52
CA VAL A 103 -2.62 -2.99 12.72
C VAL A 103 -1.25 -2.32 12.84
N SER A 104 -0.49 -2.24 11.76
CA SER A 104 0.81 -1.54 11.74
C SER A 104 0.66 -0.05 12.03
N THR A 105 -0.38 0.59 11.49
CA THR A 105 -0.68 2.00 11.77
C THR A 105 -1.09 2.22 13.22
N ALA A 106 -1.88 1.32 13.80
CA ALA A 106 -2.19 1.35 15.23
C ALA A 106 -0.92 1.15 16.08
N GLY A 107 0.01 0.31 15.61
CA GLY A 107 1.31 0.06 16.25
C GLY A 107 2.20 1.30 16.35
N LEU A 108 2.09 2.25 15.42
CA LEU A 108 2.81 3.54 15.50
C LEU A 108 2.46 4.34 16.76
N SER A 109 1.28 4.13 17.36
CA SER A 109 0.93 4.80 18.63
C SER A 109 1.80 4.37 19.82
N LEU A 110 2.54 3.25 19.69
CA LEU A 110 3.44 2.74 20.71
C LEU A 110 4.87 3.31 20.60
N THR A 111 5.21 4.01 19.51
CA THR A 111 6.54 4.63 19.36
C THR A 111 6.57 5.99 20.08
N GLY A 112 7.16 6.02 21.29
CA GLY A 112 7.38 7.25 22.07
C GLY A 112 8.73 7.93 21.79
N ALA A 113 8.94 9.13 22.37
CA ALA A 113 10.15 9.93 22.21
C ALA A 113 11.42 9.15 22.61
N GLY A 114 12.41 9.09 21.71
CA GLY A 114 13.64 8.30 21.86
C GLY A 114 13.59 6.88 21.27
N GLY A 115 12.45 6.46 20.72
CA GLY A 115 12.26 5.15 20.08
C GLY A 115 12.82 5.02 18.66
N VAL A 116 14.00 5.59 18.37
CA VAL A 116 14.64 5.46 17.04
C VAL A 116 14.93 3.98 16.70
N ALA A 117 15.10 3.13 17.71
CA ALA A 117 15.30 1.69 17.52
C ALA A 117 14.01 0.91 17.20
N LEU A 118 12.83 1.50 17.40
CA LEU A 118 11.52 0.90 17.13
C LEU A 118 10.89 1.40 15.82
N ALA A 119 11.50 2.39 15.18
CA ALA A 119 11.07 2.96 13.90
C ALA A 119 11.91 2.40 12.76
#